data_AF-A0A1G0MV61-F1
#
_entry.id   AF-A0A1G0MV61-F1
#
_cell.length_a   1.000
_cell.length_b   1.000
_cell.length_c   1.000
_cell.angle_alpha   90.00
_cell.angle_beta   90.00
_cell.angle_gamma   90.00
#
_symmetry.space_group_name_H-M   'P 1'
#
loop_
_entity.id
_entity.type
_entity.pdbx_description
1 polymer ?
#
loop_
_entity_poly.entity_id
_entity_poly.type
_entity_poly.pdbx_seq_one_letter_code
_entity_poly.pdbx_strand_id
1 'polypeptide(L)'
;MLNDTNDLGAALFKTWTEKQRSDEIEKLVQGFRNGVPIGILLKMSDTVAGDKKKAKKFLKQFMTAAERKSAITSASESMTPLVKSYLS
;
A
#
# COMPACT_ATOMS: atom_id res chain seq x y z
N MET A 1 22.50 -4.17 -2.39
CA MET A 1 22.25 -2.97 -3.22
C MET A 1 20.98 -3.22 -4.02
N LEU A 2 19.84 -2.66 -3.60
CA LEU A 2 18.53 -2.71 -4.29
C LEU A 2 17.87 -1.31 -4.27
N ASN A 3 18.67 -0.25 -4.18
CA ASN A 3 18.15 1.12 -4.02
C ASN A 3 17.78 1.77 -5.35
N ASP A 4 18.46 1.44 -6.45
CA ASP A 4 18.27 2.13 -7.74
C ASP A 4 16.98 1.71 -8.46
N THR A 5 16.51 0.47 -8.28
CA THR A 5 15.24 -0.01 -8.86
C THR A 5 14.01 0.59 -8.18
N ASN A 6 14.11 0.94 -6.89
CA ASN A 6 13.02 1.54 -6.12
C ASN A 6 12.73 2.97 -6.62
N ASP A 7 13.77 3.70 -7.04
CA ASP A 7 13.65 5.07 -7.53
C ASP A 7 13.11 5.13 -8.98
N LEU A 8 13.47 4.16 -9.83
CA LEU A 8 12.95 4.07 -11.20
C LEU A 8 11.43 3.81 -11.23
N GLY A 9 10.95 2.87 -10.41
CA GLY A 9 9.51 2.59 -10.27
C GLY A 9 8.76 3.81 -9.72
N ALA A 10 9.29 4.45 -8.68
CA ALA A 10 8.70 5.68 -8.14
C ALA A 10 8.67 6.82 -9.17
N ALA A 11 9.73 6.99 -9.97
CA ALA A 11 9.80 7.97 -11.04
C ALA A 11 8.76 7.70 -12.14
N LEU A 12 8.53 6.43 -12.50
CA LEU A 12 7.48 6.06 -13.44
C LEU A 12 6.10 6.47 -12.93
N PHE A 13 5.76 6.15 -11.67
CA PHE A 13 4.46 6.49 -11.11
C PHE A 13 4.23 8.01 -11.00
N LYS A 14 5.29 8.83 -10.93
CA LYS A 14 5.16 10.30 -10.97
C LYS A 14 4.47 10.79 -12.25
N THR A 15 4.66 10.09 -13.37
CA THR A 15 4.03 10.41 -14.67
C THR A 15 2.57 9.97 -14.76
N TRP A 16 2.12 9.11 -13.84
CA TRP A 16 0.76 8.56 -13.85
C TRP A 16 -0.24 9.53 -13.26
N THR A 17 -1.44 9.52 -13.83
CA THR A 17 -2.63 10.20 -13.31
C THR A 17 -3.06 9.61 -11.96
N GLU A 18 -3.85 10.36 -11.19
CA GLU A 18 -4.40 9.86 -9.92
C GLU A 18 -5.24 8.60 -10.12
N LYS A 19 -6.00 8.51 -11.22
CA LYS A 19 -6.79 7.33 -11.57
C LYS A 19 -5.90 6.10 -11.78
N GLN A 20 -4.83 6.20 -12.57
CA GLN A 20 -3.93 5.07 -12.82
C GLN A 20 -3.28 4.56 -11.52
N ARG A 21 -2.88 5.48 -10.63
CA ARG A 21 -2.33 5.11 -9.31
C ARG A 21 -3.38 4.41 -8.44
N SER A 22 -4.61 4.92 -8.44
CA SER A 22 -5.74 4.33 -7.72
C SER A 22 -6.04 2.92 -8.22
N ASP A 23 -6.17 2.75 -9.54
CA ASP A 23 -6.48 1.45 -10.18
C ASP A 23 -5.36 0.42 -9.90
N GLU A 24 -4.10 0.84 -9.80
CA GLU A 24 -3.00 -0.05 -9.44
C GLU A 24 -3.01 -0.45 -7.97
N ILE A 25 -3.35 0.47 -7.06
CA ILE A 25 -3.52 0.15 -5.64
C ILE A 25 -4.70 -0.79 -5.42
N GLU A 26 -5.76 -0.68 -6.21
CA GLU A 26 -6.84 -1.67 -6.20
C GLU A 26 -6.32 -3.07 -6.52
N LYS A 27 -5.48 -3.23 -7.55
CA LYS A 27 -4.86 -4.53 -7.87
C LYS A 27 -3.96 -5.03 -6.74
N LEU A 28 -3.19 -4.15 -6.09
CA LEU A 28 -2.38 -4.52 -4.92
C LEU A 28 -3.24 -5.03 -3.77
N VAL A 29 -4.41 -4.43 -3.54
CA VAL A 29 -5.39 -4.92 -2.54
C VAL A 29 -5.92 -6.30 -2.93
N GLN A 30 -6.21 -6.56 -4.22
CA GLN A 30 -6.56 -7.92 -4.66
C GLN A 30 -5.42 -8.91 -4.45
N GLY A 31 -4.17 -8.50 -4.69
CA GLY A 31 -2.99 -9.30 -4.38
C GLY A 31 -2.90 -9.64 -2.89
N PHE A 32 -3.16 -8.67 -2.00
CA PHE A 32 -3.21 -8.91 -0.55
C PHE A 32 -4.28 -9.93 -0.17
N ARG A 33 -5.48 -9.84 -0.74
CA ARG A 33 -6.55 -10.83 -0.55
C ARG A 33 -6.13 -12.24 -0.99
N ASN A 34 -5.25 -12.31 -2.00
CA ASN A 34 -4.68 -13.55 -2.53
C ASN A 34 -3.38 -13.97 -1.80
N GLY A 35 -3.05 -13.37 -0.67
CA GLY A 35 -1.93 -13.79 0.18
C GLY A 35 -0.64 -12.98 0.03
N VAL A 36 -0.62 -11.89 -0.74
CA VAL A 36 0.52 -10.96 -0.72
C VAL A 36 0.71 -10.38 0.69
N PRO A 37 1.92 -10.41 1.27
CA PRO A 37 2.18 -9.87 2.60
C PRO A 37 1.79 -8.39 2.74
N ILE A 38 1.23 -8.03 3.90
CA ILE A 38 0.79 -6.66 4.19
C ILE A 38 1.90 -5.62 4.04
N GLY A 39 3.13 -5.95 4.40
CA GLY A 39 4.28 -5.06 4.22
C GLY A 39 4.53 -4.68 2.75
N ILE A 40 4.33 -5.64 1.83
CA ILE A 40 4.45 -5.40 0.38
C ILE A 40 3.32 -4.48 -0.09
N LEU A 41 2.08 -4.76 0.32
CA LEU A 41 0.93 -3.89 0.00
C LEU A 41 1.21 -2.45 0.42
N LEU A 42 1.66 -2.22 1.66
CA LEU A 42 1.89 -0.87 2.19
C LEU A 42 3.03 -0.15 1.47
N LYS A 43 4.17 -0.83 1.28
CA LYS A 43 5.34 -0.24 0.60
C LYS A 43 5.01 0.13 -0.85
N MET A 44 4.35 -0.78 -1.58
CA MET A 44 4.00 -0.54 -2.97
C MET A 44 2.92 0.54 -3.09
N SER A 45 1.92 0.55 -2.19
CA SER A 45 0.90 1.60 -2.19
C SER A 45 1.49 2.98 -1.92
N ASP A 46 2.47 3.08 -1.02
CA ASP A 46 3.20 4.33 -0.75
C ASP A 46 3.96 4.81 -1.98
N THR A 47 4.66 3.88 -2.65
CA THR A 47 5.46 4.14 -3.85
C THR A 47 4.58 4.55 -5.03
N VAL A 48 3.47 3.85 -5.27
CA VAL A 48 2.52 4.12 -6.36
C VAL A 48 1.77 5.43 -6.12
N ALA A 49 1.31 5.67 -4.88
CA ALA A 49 0.60 6.90 -4.55
C ALA A 49 1.52 8.13 -4.63
N GLY A 50 2.81 7.94 -4.32
CA GLY A 50 3.84 8.98 -4.26
C GLY A 50 3.83 9.77 -2.95
N ASP A 51 2.84 9.55 -2.09
CA ASP A 51 2.82 10.05 -0.72
C ASP A 51 1.92 9.19 0.18
N LYS A 52 2.24 9.19 1.48
CA LYS A 52 1.53 8.41 2.50
C LYS A 52 0.05 8.79 2.63
N LYS A 53 -0.31 10.07 2.47
CA LYS A 53 -1.69 10.53 2.66
C LYS A 53 -2.61 9.96 1.57
N LYS A 54 -2.15 9.95 0.32
CA LYS A 54 -2.86 9.34 -0.81
C LYS A 54 -2.90 7.82 -0.69
N ALA A 55 -1.79 7.18 -0.30
CA ALA A 55 -1.79 5.74 -0.06
C ALA A 55 -2.88 5.34 0.95
N LYS A 56 -3.00 6.07 2.08
CA LYS A 56 -4.07 5.86 3.07
C LYS A 56 -5.46 6.03 2.48
N LYS A 57 -5.68 7.08 1.67
CA LYS A 57 -6.97 7.33 1.01
C LYS A 57 -7.38 6.14 0.14
N PHE A 58 -6.49 5.67 -0.74
CA PHE A 58 -6.78 4.55 -1.64
C PHE A 58 -6.94 3.22 -0.90
N LEU A 59 -6.06 2.94 0.08
CA LEU A 59 -6.20 1.73 0.90
C LEU A 59 -7.55 1.68 1.64
N LYS A 60 -8.03 2.82 2.17
CA LYS A 60 -9.35 2.89 2.82
C LYS A 60 -10.51 2.76 1.84
N GLN A 61 -10.33 3.18 0.59
CA GLN A 61 -11.32 3.04 -0.46
C GLN A 61 -11.53 1.58 -0.87
N PHE A 62 -10.45 0.80 -0.98
CA PHE A 62 -10.51 -0.57 -1.50
C PHE A 62 -10.50 -1.67 -0.44
N MET A 63 -9.96 -1.41 0.75
CA MET A 63 -10.03 -2.32 1.89
C MET A 63 -11.23 -1.98 2.78
N THR A 64 -12.01 -3.00 3.10
CA THR A 64 -13.09 -2.90 4.10
C THR A 64 -12.53 -2.63 5.50
N ALA A 65 -13.37 -2.11 6.40
CA ALA A 65 -12.97 -1.91 7.79
C ALA A 65 -12.53 -3.22 8.48
N ALA A 66 -13.18 -4.34 8.14
CA ALA A 66 -12.85 -5.66 8.66
C ALA A 66 -11.46 -6.12 8.20
N GLU A 67 -11.15 -6.00 6.90
CA GLU A 67 -9.83 -6.33 6.36
C GLU A 67 -8.72 -5.49 7.00
N ARG A 68 -8.94 -4.17 7.16
CA ARG A 68 -7.97 -3.29 7.81
C ARG A 68 -7.74 -3.69 9.27
N LYS A 69 -8.80 -3.99 10.02
CA LYS A 69 -8.70 -4.44 11.41
C LYS A 69 -7.93 -5.77 11.49
N SER A 70 -8.28 -6.73 10.63
CA SER A 70 -7.62 -8.04 10.56
C SER A 70 -6.13 -7.92 10.24
N ALA A 71 -5.78 -7.06 9.28
CA ALA A 71 -4.39 -6.79 8.91
C ALA A 71 -3.59 -6.16 10.07
N ILE A 72 -4.21 -5.27 10.86
CA ILE A 72 -3.58 -4.68 12.06
C ILE A 72 -3.36 -5.74 13.13
N THR A 73 -4.36 -6.59 13.40
CA THR A 73 -4.27 -7.62 14.46
C THR A 73 -3.32 -8.76 14.11
N SER A 74 -3.14 -9.04 12.81
CA SER A 74 -2.27 -10.14 12.34
C SER A 74 -0.84 -9.69 12.07
N ALA A 75 -0.54 -8.40 12.21
CA ALA A 75 0.81 -7.88 12.02
C ALA A 75 1.72 -8.29 13.19
N SER A 76 3.01 -8.51 12.92
CA SER A 76 4.00 -8.66 13.99
C SER A 76 4.04 -7.41 14.85
N GLU A 77 4.48 -7.55 16.11
CA GLU A 77 4.63 -6.41 17.04
C GLU A 77 5.47 -5.28 16.43
N SER A 78 6.56 -5.64 15.76
CA SER A 78 7.45 -4.69 15.07
C SER A 78 6.79 -3.96 13.90
N MET A 79 5.85 -4.61 13.19
CA MET A 79 5.15 -4.03 12.04
C MET A 79 3.86 -3.31 12.43
N THR A 80 3.31 -3.60 13.60
CA THR A 80 2.04 -3.07 14.07
C THR A 80 1.97 -1.53 14.03
N PRO A 81 2.98 -0.76 14.48
CA PRO A 81 2.96 0.70 14.36
C PRO A 81 2.84 1.18 12.92
N LEU A 82 3.58 0.54 12.01
CA LEU A 82 3.55 0.87 10.58
C LEU A 82 2.17 0.57 9.99
N VAL A 83 1.67 -0.65 10.19
CA VAL A 83 0.37 -1.09 9.66
C VAL A 83 -0.77 -0.22 10.18
N LYS A 84 -0.78 0.09 11.49
CA LYS A 84 -1.73 1.05 12.08
C LYS A 84 -1.63 2.41 11.41
N SER A 85 -0.42 2.93 11.19
CA SER A 85 -0.25 4.26 10.60
C SER A 85 -0.86 4.41 9.21
N TYR A 86 -1.03 3.32 8.45
CA TYR A 86 -1.70 3.30 7.14
C TYR A 86 -3.19 2.95 7.23
N LEU A 87 -3.57 1.97 8.06
CA LEU A 87 -4.88 1.32 8.00
C LEU A 87 -5.89 1.75 9.07
N SER A 88 -5.45 2.49 10.10
CA SER A 88 -6.34 3.13 11.10
C SER A 88 -7.21 4.19 10.45
#